data_AF-A0A5B9QN26-F1
#
_entry.id   AF-A0A5B9QN26-F1
#
_cell.length_a   1.000
_cell.length_b   1.000
_cell.length_c   1.000
_cell.angle_alpha   90.00
_cell.angle_beta   90.00
_cell.angle_gamma   90.00
#
_symmetry.space_group_name_H-M   'P 1'
#
loop_
_entity.id
_entity.type
_entity.pdbx_description
1 polymer ?
#
loop_
_entity_poly.entity_id
_entity_poly.type
_entity_poly.pdbx_seq_one_letter_code
_entity_poly.pdbx_strand_id
1 'polypeptide(L)'
;MKAYLLFGICNCVVFISGVLQAAVLPSLQSSLANYYSFDRPLGGNFDSLIEIDLGTDQTNIALLNGAPRIADAAWSGSTYSLQTGQNSDTLSNDDWKAGIQFLSSAESTLIGTKHVTGISLMGWFKPLGNHFDNPSLNTNTPAGEDRYNAFGLFGLLRGDENLGNTDGHAVRALLEVINDRITGLGRRLDSQPGSGSIRSVERWDQIMIPGEWCHLTATFDFDRGEVALYKNGLPIETENLSVGNWDLTEGIDYTSNESAGGIKIGGSFPDNSQERNPFNGLIDELMAFNQWLTPDLVLAQYQLVSGLPGDLDGDHDVDGADFLQIQRSSPHLLSSWQEQYGIGIEPQASATNVQDSLAAPEPSGICLAFLAMLIPIAVGR
;
A
#
# COMPACT_ATOMS: atom_id res chain seq x y z
N MET A 1 -45.81 -33.29 31.72
CA MET A 1 -44.68 -33.75 30.89
C MET A 1 -44.76 -33.04 29.54
N LYS A 2 -44.00 -31.96 29.34
CA LYS A 2 -43.64 -31.38 28.04
C LYS A 2 -42.63 -30.26 28.32
N ALA A 3 -41.36 -30.55 28.00
CA ALA A 3 -40.24 -29.64 28.13
C ALA A 3 -40.22 -28.69 26.93
N TYR A 4 -39.97 -27.40 27.18
CA TYR A 4 -39.58 -26.44 26.14
C TYR A 4 -38.06 -26.36 26.12
N LEU A 5 -37.49 -26.73 24.97
CA LEU A 5 -36.07 -26.69 24.68
C LEU A 5 -35.68 -25.23 24.38
N LEU A 6 -34.78 -24.66 25.17
CA LEU A 6 -34.06 -23.43 24.81
C LEU A 6 -33.14 -23.74 23.62
N PHE A 7 -33.33 -23.04 22.50
CA PHE A 7 -32.32 -22.96 21.46
C PHE A 7 -31.25 -21.95 21.89
N GLY A 8 -30.08 -22.47 22.26
CA GLY A 8 -28.87 -21.67 22.42
C GLY A 8 -28.35 -21.24 21.04
N ILE A 9 -28.18 -19.93 20.86
CA ILE A 9 -27.48 -19.36 19.72
C ILE A 9 -26.00 -19.65 19.93
N CYS A 10 -25.45 -20.57 19.14
CA CYS A 10 -24.02 -20.83 19.10
C CYS A 10 -23.36 -19.68 18.33
N ASN A 11 -22.54 -18.88 19.02
CA ASN A 11 -21.64 -17.92 18.39
C ASN A 11 -20.66 -18.69 17.50
N CYS A 12 -20.90 -18.70 16.20
CA CYS A 12 -19.85 -18.99 15.22
C CYS A 12 -18.93 -17.78 15.17
N VAL A 13 -17.84 -17.85 15.94
CA VAL A 13 -16.61 -17.13 15.62
C VAL A 13 -16.12 -17.75 14.31
N VAL A 14 -16.49 -17.14 13.19
CA VAL A 14 -15.87 -17.45 11.90
C VAL A 14 -14.42 -16.98 12.03
N PHE A 15 -13.48 -17.90 11.89
CA PHE A 15 -12.06 -17.57 11.79
C PHE A 15 -11.84 -16.75 10.52
N ILE A 16 -11.85 -15.42 10.65
CA ILE A 16 -11.52 -14.45 9.60
C ILE A 16 -9.98 -14.40 9.36
N SER A 17 -9.19 -15.19 10.11
CA SER A 17 -7.73 -15.03 10.19
C SER A 17 -6.91 -15.52 8.98
N GLY A 18 -7.48 -16.29 8.06
CA GLY A 18 -6.67 -16.98 7.04
C GLY A 18 -6.09 -16.08 5.93
N VAL A 19 -6.83 -15.04 5.50
CA VAL A 19 -6.44 -14.22 4.32
C VAL A 19 -5.77 -12.91 4.74
N LEU A 20 -6.25 -12.28 5.82
CA LEU A 20 -5.59 -11.12 6.45
C LEU A 20 -4.13 -11.41 6.83
N GLN A 21 -3.84 -12.65 7.21
CA GLN A 21 -2.52 -13.07 7.65
C GLN A 21 -1.54 -13.33 6.49
N ALA A 22 -2.04 -13.47 5.25
CA ALA A 22 -1.22 -13.68 4.06
C ALA A 22 -0.81 -12.37 3.38
N ALA A 23 -1.66 -11.34 3.41
CA ALA A 23 -1.42 -10.07 2.72
C ALA A 23 -0.65 -9.03 3.58
N VAL A 24 -0.55 -9.21 4.89
CA VAL A 24 0.06 -8.23 5.80
C VAL A 24 1.14 -8.88 6.64
N LEU A 25 2.32 -8.28 6.63
CA LEU A 25 3.45 -8.68 7.46
C LEU A 25 2.99 -8.85 8.92
N PRO A 26 3.31 -9.99 9.57
CA PRO A 26 2.91 -10.23 10.96
C PRO A 26 3.32 -9.11 11.93
N SER A 27 4.47 -8.48 11.71
CA SER A 27 4.95 -7.34 12.50
C SER A 27 4.15 -6.05 12.30
N LEU A 28 3.39 -5.92 11.21
CA LEU A 28 2.59 -4.74 10.90
C LEU A 28 1.11 -4.90 11.25
N GLN A 29 0.63 -6.12 11.53
CA GLN A 29 -0.78 -6.41 11.78
C GLN A 29 -1.37 -5.58 12.93
N SER A 30 -0.62 -5.38 14.02
CA SER A 30 -1.09 -4.57 15.15
C SER A 30 -1.21 -3.07 14.84
N SER A 31 -0.58 -2.64 13.74
CA SER A 31 -0.56 -1.25 13.31
C SER A 31 -1.48 -0.97 12.13
N LEU A 32 -2.13 -1.99 11.56
CA LEU A 32 -3.00 -1.87 10.41
C LEU A 32 -4.36 -1.26 10.81
N ALA A 33 -4.46 0.07 10.67
CA ALA A 33 -5.67 0.81 11.03
C ALA A 33 -6.79 0.54 10.03
N ASN A 34 -6.50 0.66 8.73
CA ASN A 34 -7.45 0.41 7.65
C ASN A 34 -6.84 -0.47 6.56
N TYR A 35 -7.64 -1.34 5.95
CA TYR A 35 -7.25 -2.20 4.86
C TYR A 35 -8.42 -2.52 3.93
N TYR A 36 -8.31 -2.15 2.66
CA TYR A 36 -9.29 -2.40 1.60
C TYR A 36 -8.67 -3.23 0.47
N SER A 37 -9.04 -4.50 0.40
CA SER A 37 -8.57 -5.43 -0.63
C SER A 37 -9.37 -5.36 -1.94
N PHE A 38 -10.55 -4.75 -1.92
CA PHE A 38 -11.54 -4.78 -3.02
C PHE A 38 -12.07 -6.17 -3.42
N ASP A 39 -11.48 -7.24 -2.89
CA ASP A 39 -11.99 -8.61 -2.92
C ASP A 39 -13.04 -8.92 -1.85
N ARG A 40 -13.31 -7.99 -0.94
CA ARG A 40 -14.18 -8.21 0.23
C ARG A 40 -15.34 -7.23 0.26
N PRO A 41 -16.23 -7.26 -0.75
CA PRO A 41 -17.46 -6.49 -0.68
C PRO A 41 -18.30 -6.90 0.54
N LEU A 42 -19.08 -5.95 1.06
CA LEU A 42 -20.01 -6.22 2.15
C LEU A 42 -20.94 -7.40 1.81
N GLY A 43 -20.97 -8.39 2.69
CA GLY A 43 -21.77 -9.61 2.52
C GLY A 43 -21.27 -10.58 1.45
N GLY A 44 -20.07 -10.37 0.90
CA GLY A 44 -19.51 -11.20 -0.18
C GLY A 44 -20.22 -11.02 -1.53
N ASN A 45 -21.05 -9.99 -1.67
CA ASN A 45 -21.75 -9.68 -2.91
C ASN A 45 -20.88 -8.79 -3.80
N PHE A 46 -20.41 -9.31 -4.94
CA PHE A 46 -19.59 -8.57 -5.89
C PHE A 46 -20.18 -7.20 -6.28
N ASP A 47 -21.50 -7.09 -6.40
CA ASP A 47 -22.22 -5.87 -6.79
C ASP A 47 -22.42 -4.88 -5.62
N SER A 48 -21.94 -5.19 -4.42
CA SER A 48 -22.04 -4.29 -3.26
C SER A 48 -21.27 -3.00 -3.53
N LEU A 49 -21.90 -1.84 -3.39
CA LEU A 49 -21.23 -0.55 -3.42
C LEU A 49 -20.52 -0.20 -2.09
N ILE A 50 -20.31 -1.19 -1.22
CA ILE A 50 -19.58 -1.06 0.03
C ILE A 50 -18.42 -2.06 0.04
N GLU A 51 -17.22 -1.55 0.27
CA GLU A 51 -16.03 -2.35 0.59
C GLU A 51 -15.85 -2.38 2.11
N ILE A 52 -15.57 -3.57 2.65
CA ILE A 52 -15.34 -3.69 4.10
C ILE A 52 -13.90 -3.33 4.44
N ASP A 53 -13.72 -2.69 5.59
CA ASP A 53 -12.40 -2.49 6.16
C ASP A 53 -11.96 -3.73 6.93
N LEU A 54 -10.82 -4.29 6.54
CA LEU A 54 -10.19 -5.45 7.17
C LEU A 54 -9.22 -5.06 8.29
N GLY A 55 -8.94 -3.77 8.46
CA GLY A 55 -8.11 -3.21 9.52
C GLY A 55 -8.83 -3.11 10.86
N THR A 56 -8.15 -2.57 11.87
CA THR A 56 -8.67 -2.47 13.23
C THR A 56 -9.80 -1.46 13.40
N ASP A 57 -9.89 -0.45 12.55
CA ASP A 57 -10.90 0.62 12.66
C ASP A 57 -12.28 0.16 12.14
N GLN A 58 -12.32 -0.88 11.30
CA GLN A 58 -13.56 -1.43 10.73
C GLN A 58 -14.44 -0.35 10.04
N THR A 59 -13.79 0.61 9.39
CA THR A 59 -14.46 1.73 8.71
C THR A 59 -14.74 1.40 7.25
N ASN A 60 -15.91 0.82 6.95
CA ASN A 60 -16.27 0.53 5.56
C ASN A 60 -16.32 1.80 4.69
N ILE A 61 -15.97 1.65 3.41
CA ILE A 61 -16.02 2.74 2.42
C ILE A 61 -17.08 2.49 1.36
N ALA A 62 -17.59 3.57 0.77
CA ALA A 62 -18.51 3.50 -0.36
C ALA A 62 -17.75 3.54 -1.69
N LEU A 63 -18.23 2.75 -2.66
CA LEU A 63 -17.89 2.86 -4.07
C LEU A 63 -18.88 3.83 -4.72
N LEU A 64 -18.43 5.06 -4.93
CA LEU A 64 -19.27 6.19 -5.33
C LEU A 64 -19.56 6.13 -6.82
N ASN A 65 -20.74 6.61 -7.21
CA ASN A 65 -21.22 6.66 -8.59
C ASN A 65 -21.19 5.31 -9.33
N GLY A 66 -21.24 4.19 -8.58
CA GLY A 66 -21.20 2.86 -9.16
C GLY A 66 -19.82 2.41 -9.62
N ALA A 67 -18.75 2.98 -9.06
CA ALA A 67 -17.37 2.59 -9.36
C ALA A 67 -17.21 1.06 -9.36
N PRO A 68 -16.80 0.46 -10.50
CA PRO A 68 -16.87 -0.99 -10.66
C PRO A 68 -15.66 -1.69 -10.06
N ARG A 69 -15.86 -2.93 -9.63
CA ARG A 69 -14.77 -3.88 -9.40
C ARG A 69 -14.39 -4.54 -10.72
N ILE A 70 -13.10 -4.69 -10.99
CA ILE A 70 -12.56 -5.29 -12.22
C ILE A 70 -11.74 -6.52 -11.85
N ALA A 71 -11.92 -7.62 -12.59
CA ALA A 71 -11.11 -8.82 -12.45
C ALA A 71 -9.72 -8.63 -13.09
N ASP A 72 -8.90 -7.81 -12.45
CA ASP A 72 -7.52 -7.50 -12.80
C ASP A 72 -6.78 -7.30 -11.48
N ALA A 73 -6.05 -8.33 -11.07
CA ALA A 73 -5.41 -8.43 -9.77
C ALA A 73 -4.03 -7.78 -9.79
N ALA A 74 -3.67 -7.07 -8.74
CA ALA A 74 -2.32 -6.52 -8.59
C ALA A 74 -1.28 -7.59 -8.21
N TRP A 75 -1.72 -8.69 -7.60
CA TRP A 75 -0.86 -9.80 -7.17
C TRP A 75 -1.61 -11.13 -7.10
N SER A 76 -0.90 -12.22 -6.84
CA SER A 76 -1.45 -13.59 -6.87
C SER A 76 -2.50 -13.88 -5.80
N GLY A 77 -2.53 -13.09 -4.73
CA GLY A 77 -3.51 -13.20 -3.64
C GLY A 77 -4.78 -12.37 -3.84
N SER A 78 -4.81 -11.44 -4.79
CA SER A 78 -6.02 -10.67 -5.13
C SER A 78 -6.73 -11.20 -6.37
N THR A 79 -8.01 -10.88 -6.52
CA THR A 79 -8.82 -11.20 -7.70
C THR A 79 -9.40 -9.96 -8.36
N TYR A 80 -9.87 -9.02 -7.55
CA TYR A 80 -10.58 -7.83 -7.99
C TYR A 80 -9.88 -6.56 -7.54
N SER A 81 -9.81 -5.58 -8.43
CA SER A 81 -9.39 -4.21 -8.15
C SER A 81 -10.57 -3.25 -8.28
N LEU A 82 -10.49 -2.09 -7.61
CA LEU A 82 -11.41 -0.99 -7.84
C LEU A 82 -10.99 -0.22 -9.09
N GLN A 83 -11.91 0.01 -10.02
CA GLN A 83 -11.70 1.00 -11.08
C GLN A 83 -12.25 2.36 -10.68
N THR A 84 -11.42 3.38 -10.85
CA THR A 84 -11.77 4.79 -10.69
C THR A 84 -11.58 5.53 -12.00
N GLY A 85 -12.18 6.70 -12.14
CA GLY A 85 -11.97 7.55 -13.31
C GLY A 85 -13.05 8.59 -13.54
N GLN A 86 -12.71 9.52 -14.44
CA GLN A 86 -13.63 10.51 -14.95
C GLN A 86 -14.64 9.85 -15.88
N ASN A 87 -15.93 10.02 -15.60
CA ASN A 87 -16.99 9.39 -16.41
C ASN A 87 -17.50 10.32 -17.53
N SER A 88 -17.37 11.64 -17.35
CA SER A 88 -17.87 12.65 -18.27
C SER A 88 -16.88 13.80 -18.41
N ASP A 89 -16.71 14.29 -19.64
CA ASP A 89 -15.88 15.47 -19.95
C ASP A 89 -16.63 16.80 -19.75
N THR A 90 -17.79 16.75 -19.11
CA THR A 90 -18.62 17.92 -18.78
C THR A 90 -18.83 17.99 -17.28
N LEU A 91 -19.17 19.17 -16.76
CA LEU A 91 -19.46 19.34 -15.34
C LEU A 91 -20.64 18.46 -14.91
N SER A 92 -20.31 17.35 -14.26
CA SER A 92 -21.21 16.39 -13.65
C SER A 92 -20.59 15.90 -12.35
N ASN A 93 -21.39 15.18 -11.55
CA ASN A 93 -20.94 14.57 -10.30
C ASN A 93 -21.15 13.06 -10.37
N ASP A 94 -20.42 12.44 -11.29
CA ASP A 94 -20.56 11.06 -11.71
C ASP A 94 -19.23 10.31 -11.84
N ASP A 95 -18.10 10.87 -11.42
CA ASP A 95 -16.81 10.19 -11.52
C ASP A 95 -16.77 8.98 -10.60
N TRP A 96 -16.15 7.90 -11.07
CA TRP A 96 -15.92 6.71 -10.27
C TRP A 96 -14.80 6.97 -9.29
N LYS A 97 -15.13 6.89 -8.01
CA LYS A 97 -14.21 7.08 -6.88
C LYS A 97 -14.71 6.29 -5.68
N ALA A 98 -13.95 6.26 -4.60
CA ALA A 98 -14.38 5.63 -3.36
C ALA A 98 -13.99 6.49 -2.15
N GLY A 99 -14.65 6.22 -1.03
CA GLY A 99 -14.32 6.87 0.22
C GLY A 99 -15.47 6.93 1.20
N ILE A 100 -15.23 7.72 2.24
CA ILE A 100 -16.21 8.08 3.27
C ILE A 100 -15.83 9.44 3.85
N GLN A 101 -16.83 10.24 4.19
CA GLN A 101 -16.66 11.44 4.98
C GLN A 101 -17.63 11.42 6.15
N PHE A 102 -17.14 11.64 7.35
CA PHE A 102 -17.97 11.78 8.55
C PHE A 102 -18.45 13.22 8.69
N LEU A 103 -19.45 13.51 9.51
CA LEU A 103 -19.86 14.90 9.76
C LEU A 103 -18.98 15.59 10.82
N SER A 104 -18.27 14.81 11.64
CA SER A 104 -17.32 15.31 12.64
C SER A 104 -16.33 14.23 13.06
N SER A 105 -15.20 14.62 13.67
CA SER A 105 -14.27 13.67 14.30
C SER A 105 -14.94 12.79 15.37
N ALA A 106 -15.95 13.32 16.06
CA ALA A 106 -16.68 12.59 17.09
C ALA A 106 -17.54 11.44 16.55
N GLU A 107 -18.00 11.55 15.30
CA GLU A 107 -18.75 10.49 14.60
C GLU A 107 -17.85 9.52 13.84
N SER A 108 -16.58 9.91 13.63
CA SER A 108 -15.62 9.12 12.86
C SER A 108 -15.18 7.85 13.57
N THR A 109 -15.25 6.74 12.83
CA THR A 109 -14.71 5.44 13.23
C THR A 109 -13.22 5.29 12.92
N LEU A 110 -12.60 6.28 12.28
CA LEU A 110 -11.16 6.31 11.93
C LEU A 110 -10.30 6.70 13.14
N ILE A 111 -10.31 5.83 14.15
CA ILE A 111 -9.65 6.06 15.44
C ILE A 111 -8.17 5.70 15.43
N GLY A 112 -7.72 4.82 14.53
CA GLY A 112 -6.40 4.22 14.56
C GLY A 112 -5.27 5.22 14.27
N THR A 113 -5.59 6.35 13.65
CA THR A 113 -4.61 7.37 13.19
C THR A 113 -4.66 8.67 13.98
N LYS A 114 -5.36 8.69 15.12
CA LYS A 114 -5.35 9.83 16.06
C LYS A 114 -4.31 9.62 17.15
N HIS A 115 -3.66 10.69 17.59
CA HIS A 115 -2.63 10.65 18.63
C HIS A 115 -1.51 9.62 18.36
N VAL A 116 -0.97 9.62 17.13
CA VAL A 116 0.12 8.73 16.71
C VAL A 116 1.34 9.53 16.29
N THR A 117 2.53 8.97 16.43
CA THR A 117 3.79 9.61 16.00
C THR A 117 4.07 9.42 14.52
N GLY A 118 3.36 8.52 13.84
CA GLY A 118 3.55 8.29 12.41
C GLY A 118 2.35 7.62 11.75
N ILE A 119 2.24 7.80 10.45
CA ILE A 119 1.26 7.13 9.59
C ILE A 119 1.99 6.65 8.34
N SER A 120 1.56 5.52 7.78
CA SER A 120 2.00 5.10 6.44
C SER A 120 0.81 4.71 5.59
N LEU A 121 0.77 5.17 4.35
CA LEU A 121 -0.24 4.82 3.35
C LEU A 121 0.43 4.01 2.25
N MET A 122 -0.19 2.91 1.82
CA MET A 122 0.29 2.13 0.68
C MET A 122 -0.84 1.48 -0.10
N GLY A 123 -0.51 1.01 -1.29
CA GLY A 123 -1.36 0.16 -2.11
C GLY A 123 -0.84 0.03 -3.53
N TRP A 124 -1.57 -0.72 -4.33
CA TRP A 124 -1.28 -0.93 -5.74
C TRP A 124 -2.11 0.01 -6.62
N PHE A 125 -1.46 0.54 -7.65
CA PHE A 125 -2.06 1.46 -8.58
C PHE A 125 -1.66 1.09 -10.01
N LYS A 126 -2.63 1.07 -10.92
CA LYS A 126 -2.41 0.86 -12.35
C LYS A 126 -3.13 1.94 -13.14
N PRO A 127 -2.42 2.99 -13.58
CA PRO A 127 -3.01 4.01 -14.44
C PRO A 127 -3.53 3.36 -15.73
N LEU A 128 -4.74 3.71 -16.12
CA LEU A 128 -5.32 3.26 -17.39
C LEU A 128 -5.12 4.33 -18.47
N GLY A 129 -5.25 3.91 -19.74
CA GLY A 129 -5.04 4.78 -20.88
C GLY A 129 -3.56 5.10 -21.10
N ASN A 130 -3.26 6.36 -21.42
CA ASN A 130 -1.91 6.87 -21.63
C ASN A 130 -1.61 8.04 -20.68
N HIS A 131 -0.39 8.58 -20.72
CA HIS A 131 0.02 9.64 -19.80
C HIS A 131 -0.73 10.98 -19.97
N PHE A 132 -1.51 11.16 -21.04
CA PHE A 132 -2.41 12.30 -21.20
C PHE A 132 -3.79 12.04 -20.59
N ASP A 133 -4.13 10.82 -20.20
CA ASP A 133 -5.42 10.54 -19.58
C ASP A 133 -5.39 10.84 -18.06
N ASN A 134 -4.20 11.03 -17.48
CA ASN A 134 -4.02 11.50 -16.11
C ASN A 134 -3.01 12.66 -16.10
N PRO A 135 -3.34 13.84 -15.55
CA PRO A 135 -4.65 14.24 -15.04
C PRO A 135 -5.72 14.41 -16.13
N SER A 136 -6.98 14.17 -15.76
CA SER A 136 -8.15 14.36 -16.63
C SER A 136 -8.42 15.83 -16.98
N LEU A 137 -9.32 16.05 -17.94
CA LEU A 137 -9.83 17.38 -18.28
C LEU A 137 -10.49 18.03 -17.06
N ASN A 138 -10.25 19.33 -16.90
CA ASN A 138 -10.81 20.11 -15.81
C ASN A 138 -12.25 20.51 -16.16
N THR A 139 -13.22 19.71 -15.74
CA THR A 139 -14.65 19.96 -16.00
C THR A 139 -15.19 21.22 -15.30
N ASN A 140 -14.40 21.83 -14.40
CA ASN A 140 -14.73 23.07 -13.72
C ASN A 140 -14.34 24.33 -14.51
N THR A 141 -13.69 24.20 -15.66
CA THR A 141 -13.32 25.35 -16.50
C THR A 141 -13.99 25.29 -17.89
N PRO A 142 -14.30 26.45 -18.50
CA PRO A 142 -14.89 26.48 -19.85
C PRO A 142 -13.92 26.07 -20.96
N ALA A 143 -12.62 25.93 -20.66
CA ALA A 143 -11.58 25.66 -21.64
C ALA A 143 -11.46 24.14 -21.85
N GLY A 144 -11.93 23.64 -22.99
CA GLY A 144 -12.04 22.19 -23.25
C GLY A 144 -10.71 21.40 -23.34
N GLU A 145 -9.57 22.06 -23.20
CA GLU A 145 -8.23 21.42 -23.14
C GLU A 145 -7.54 21.63 -21.78
N ASP A 146 -8.16 22.41 -20.88
CA ASP A 146 -7.64 22.60 -19.53
C ASP A 146 -7.74 21.28 -18.75
N ARG A 147 -6.74 21.01 -17.92
CA ARG A 147 -6.62 19.77 -17.17
C ARG A 147 -6.45 20.08 -15.71
N TYR A 148 -6.91 19.17 -14.86
CA TYR A 148 -6.50 19.22 -13.47
C TYR A 148 -4.97 19.17 -13.41
N ASN A 149 -4.39 19.79 -12.39
CA ASN A 149 -2.95 19.66 -12.16
C ASN A 149 -2.63 18.48 -11.21
N ALA A 150 -3.63 17.68 -10.86
CA ALA A 150 -3.52 16.59 -9.91
C ALA A 150 -4.54 15.47 -10.18
N PHE A 151 -4.26 14.28 -9.65
CA PHE A 151 -5.22 13.18 -9.55
C PHE A 151 -5.01 12.41 -8.24
N GLY A 152 -6.12 12.13 -7.54
CA GLY A 152 -6.16 11.54 -6.20
C GLY A 152 -5.89 10.04 -6.21
N LEU A 153 -4.95 9.58 -5.38
CA LEU A 153 -4.72 8.14 -5.15
C LEU A 153 -5.39 7.70 -3.84
N PHE A 154 -4.77 7.96 -2.69
CA PHE A 154 -5.26 7.55 -1.37
C PHE A 154 -4.92 8.59 -0.31
N GLY A 155 -5.91 9.01 0.48
CA GLY A 155 -5.69 9.98 1.54
C GLY A 155 -6.63 9.85 2.73
N LEU A 156 -6.10 10.22 3.90
CA LEU A 156 -6.83 10.39 5.15
C LEU A 156 -7.12 11.88 5.35
N LEU A 157 -8.39 12.23 5.47
CA LEU A 157 -8.85 13.59 5.75
C LEU A 157 -8.47 14.01 7.18
N ARG A 158 -8.21 15.30 7.41
CA ARG A 158 -7.98 15.80 8.78
C ARG A 158 -9.29 15.78 9.59
N GLY A 159 -9.19 15.74 10.91
CA GLY A 159 -10.34 15.49 11.79
C GLY A 159 -11.44 16.56 11.78
N ASP A 160 -11.09 17.80 11.45
CA ASP A 160 -12.01 18.94 11.41
C ASP A 160 -12.40 19.37 9.99
N GLU A 161 -12.13 18.53 8.97
CA GLU A 161 -12.40 18.87 7.56
C GLU A 161 -13.88 19.22 7.31
N ASN A 162 -14.78 18.83 8.23
CA ASN A 162 -16.22 19.10 8.17
C ASN A 162 -16.64 20.48 8.72
N LEU A 163 -15.70 21.30 9.18
CA LEU A 163 -15.98 22.65 9.71
C LEU A 163 -15.84 23.77 8.65
N GLY A 164 -15.77 23.47 7.35
CA GLY A 164 -15.63 24.50 6.31
C GLY A 164 -15.61 24.00 4.87
N ASN A 165 -14.93 24.77 3.99
CA ASN A 165 -14.71 24.41 2.59
C ASN A 165 -13.83 23.15 2.52
N THR A 166 -14.46 21.99 2.38
CA THR A 166 -13.81 20.75 1.97
C THR A 166 -13.25 21.04 0.58
N ASP A 167 -11.94 21.14 0.42
CA ASP A 167 -11.31 21.20 -0.91
C ASP A 167 -10.65 19.87 -1.30
N GLY A 168 -10.71 18.89 -0.39
CA GLY A 168 -10.12 17.56 -0.49
C GLY A 168 -8.60 17.53 -0.28
N HIS A 169 -7.95 18.66 0.02
CA HIS A 169 -6.51 18.75 0.31
C HIS A 169 -6.21 19.00 1.80
N ALA A 170 -7.25 19.17 2.61
CA ALA A 170 -7.16 19.26 4.07
C ALA A 170 -6.93 17.87 4.71
N VAL A 171 -5.87 17.18 4.29
CA VAL A 171 -5.55 15.80 4.71
C VAL A 171 -4.63 15.75 5.94
N ARG A 172 -4.66 14.62 6.67
CA ARG A 172 -3.67 14.21 7.67
C ARG A 172 -2.48 13.49 7.03
N ALA A 173 -2.76 12.62 6.06
CA ALA A 173 -1.76 11.89 5.28
C ALA A 173 -2.31 11.67 3.87
N LEU A 174 -1.46 11.82 2.86
CA LEU A 174 -1.89 11.79 1.47
C LEU A 174 -0.79 11.28 0.54
N LEU A 175 -1.19 10.36 -0.33
CA LEU A 175 -0.49 9.99 -1.54
C LEU A 175 -1.33 10.47 -2.73
N GLU A 176 -0.78 11.38 -3.54
CA GLU A 176 -1.47 12.01 -4.67
C GLU A 176 -0.46 12.37 -5.76
N VAL A 177 -0.89 12.45 -7.02
CA VAL A 177 -0.06 13.11 -8.05
C VAL A 177 -0.45 14.57 -8.11
N ILE A 178 0.54 15.46 -7.95
CA ILE A 178 0.34 16.91 -7.97
C ILE A 178 1.46 17.53 -8.81
N ASN A 179 1.08 18.37 -9.78
CA ASN A 179 2.00 19.01 -10.72
C ASN A 179 2.98 18.01 -11.36
N ASP A 180 2.41 16.93 -11.93
CA ASP A 180 3.11 15.82 -12.60
C ASP A 180 4.05 14.97 -11.72
N ARG A 181 3.96 15.06 -10.38
CA ARG A 181 4.84 14.32 -9.47
C ARG A 181 4.07 13.54 -8.41
N ILE A 182 4.57 12.35 -8.08
CA ILE A 182 4.09 11.57 -6.94
C ILE A 182 4.43 12.39 -5.69
N THR A 183 3.42 12.75 -4.90
CA THR A 183 3.54 13.66 -3.78
C THR A 183 3.05 12.98 -2.50
N GLY A 184 3.91 13.01 -1.49
CA GLY A 184 3.55 12.68 -0.12
C GLY A 184 3.28 13.97 0.64
N LEU A 185 2.08 14.13 1.18
CA LEU A 185 1.68 15.33 1.92
C LEU A 185 1.09 14.95 3.28
N GLY A 186 1.70 15.47 4.35
CA GLY A 186 1.33 15.16 5.73
C GLY A 186 0.97 16.41 6.52
N ARG A 187 -0.01 16.26 7.41
CA ARG A 187 -0.44 17.29 8.36
C ARG A 187 -0.55 16.67 9.74
N ARG A 188 0.25 17.12 10.69
CA ARG A 188 0.29 16.54 12.03
C ARG A 188 -0.95 16.95 12.84
N LEU A 189 -1.17 18.25 12.98
CA LEU A 189 -2.31 18.80 13.72
C LEU A 189 -3.38 19.29 12.75
N ASP A 190 -4.66 19.01 13.02
CA ASP A 190 -5.75 19.40 12.13
C ASP A 190 -5.82 20.94 11.96
N SER A 191 -5.50 21.67 13.04
CA SER A 191 -5.48 23.14 13.07
C SER A 191 -4.23 23.79 12.46
N GLN A 192 -3.21 23.01 12.06
CA GLN A 192 -1.97 23.60 11.57
C GLN A 192 -2.17 24.24 10.19
N PRO A 193 -1.51 25.38 9.91
CA PRO A 193 -1.74 26.14 8.69
C PRO A 193 -1.15 25.49 7.44
N GLY A 194 -0.11 24.68 7.59
CA GLY A 194 0.65 24.09 6.48
C GLY A 194 0.65 22.57 6.49
N SER A 195 1.25 21.99 5.46
CA SER A 195 1.58 20.57 5.40
C SER A 195 3.06 20.44 5.12
N GLY A 196 3.69 19.42 5.70
CA GLY A 196 4.98 18.97 5.21
C GLY A 196 4.76 18.15 3.94
N SER A 197 5.59 18.37 2.93
CA SER A 197 5.47 17.64 1.68
C SER A 197 6.79 17.47 0.93
N ILE A 198 6.88 16.31 0.30
CA ILE A 198 7.91 15.95 -0.67
C ILE A 198 7.24 15.49 -1.94
N ARG A 199 7.97 15.53 -3.05
CA ARG A 199 7.52 14.92 -4.30
C ARG A 199 8.66 14.20 -5.00
N SER A 200 8.32 13.25 -5.87
CA SER A 200 9.31 12.58 -6.71
C SER A 200 10.08 13.56 -7.59
N VAL A 201 11.31 13.21 -7.96
CA VAL A 201 12.06 13.94 -9.00
C VAL A 201 11.51 13.59 -10.38
N GLU A 202 11.33 12.29 -10.64
CA GLU A 202 10.75 11.79 -11.89
C GLU A 202 9.26 12.12 -11.99
N ARG A 203 8.81 12.26 -13.23
CA ARG A 203 7.37 12.41 -13.53
C ARG A 203 6.61 11.16 -13.10
N TRP A 204 5.34 11.34 -12.74
CA TRP A 204 4.47 10.25 -12.30
C TRP A 204 4.44 9.09 -13.31
N ASP A 205 4.42 9.37 -14.62
CA ASP A 205 4.30 8.39 -15.71
C ASP A 205 5.58 7.58 -15.96
N GLN A 206 6.70 7.98 -15.34
CA GLN A 206 7.94 7.20 -15.31
C GLN A 206 8.00 6.27 -14.09
N ILE A 207 7.25 6.60 -13.04
CA ILE A 207 7.18 5.82 -11.79
C ILE A 207 6.03 4.80 -11.91
N MET A 208 4.83 5.27 -12.24
CA MET A 208 3.62 4.50 -12.50
C MET A 208 3.41 4.41 -14.02
N ILE A 209 4.01 3.39 -14.64
CA ILE A 209 3.89 3.19 -16.09
C ILE A 209 2.41 2.88 -16.42
N PRO A 210 1.76 3.63 -17.33
CA PRO A 210 0.38 3.33 -17.72
C PRO A 210 0.22 1.90 -18.23
N GLY A 211 -0.79 1.21 -17.71
CA GLY A 211 -1.06 -0.20 -17.99
C GLY A 211 -0.26 -1.19 -17.15
N GLU A 212 0.57 -0.75 -16.21
CA GLU A 212 1.33 -1.60 -15.29
C GLU A 212 0.95 -1.36 -13.83
N TRP A 213 0.92 -2.43 -13.04
CA TRP A 213 0.74 -2.35 -11.60
C TRP A 213 2.01 -1.82 -10.92
N CYS A 214 1.83 -0.85 -10.03
CA CYS A 214 2.89 -0.24 -9.24
C CYS A 214 2.46 -0.16 -7.78
N HIS A 215 3.26 -0.71 -6.87
CA HIS A 215 3.01 -0.56 -5.44
C HIS A 215 3.65 0.73 -4.94
N LEU A 216 2.86 1.65 -4.44
CA LEU A 216 3.35 2.92 -3.91
C LEU A 216 3.18 2.97 -2.40
N THR A 217 4.09 3.66 -1.73
CA THR A 217 4.00 3.90 -0.30
C THR A 217 4.46 5.32 0.03
N ALA A 218 3.72 5.98 0.92
CA ALA A 218 4.12 7.22 1.57
C ALA A 218 4.15 7.00 3.08
N THR A 219 5.28 7.29 3.72
CA THR A 219 5.45 7.19 5.18
C THR A 219 5.62 8.59 5.76
N PHE A 220 5.01 8.84 6.92
CA PHE A 220 5.02 10.12 7.61
C PHE A 220 5.49 9.90 9.05
N ASP A 221 6.66 10.42 9.39
CA ASP A 221 7.16 10.50 10.76
C ASP A 221 6.84 11.90 11.28
N PHE A 222 5.77 12.02 12.06
CA PHE A 222 5.31 13.30 12.61
C PHE A 222 6.12 13.77 13.81
N ASP A 223 6.92 12.89 14.42
CA ASP A 223 7.84 13.22 15.51
C ASP A 223 9.08 13.92 14.97
N ARG A 224 9.58 13.47 13.81
CA ARG A 224 10.74 14.06 13.13
C ARG A 224 10.39 15.08 12.06
N GLY A 225 9.14 15.10 11.60
CA GLY A 225 8.72 15.92 10.47
C GLY A 225 9.29 15.42 9.14
N GLU A 226 9.30 14.10 8.94
CA GLU A 226 9.84 13.46 7.75
C GLU A 226 8.75 12.79 6.93
N VAL A 227 8.92 12.83 5.61
CA VAL A 227 8.13 12.05 4.65
C VAL A 227 9.11 11.22 3.82
N ALA A 228 8.72 10.02 3.43
CA ALA A 228 9.43 9.24 2.42
C ALA A 228 8.44 8.62 1.44
N LEU A 229 8.89 8.44 0.19
CA LEU A 229 8.14 7.81 -0.88
C LEU A 229 8.86 6.57 -1.39
N TYR A 230 8.09 5.55 -1.72
CA TYR A 230 8.61 4.28 -2.21
C TYR A 230 7.81 3.80 -3.42
N LYS A 231 8.52 3.14 -4.35
CA LYS A 231 7.97 2.38 -5.46
C LYS A 231 8.43 0.93 -5.29
N ASN A 232 7.49 -0.01 -5.31
CA ASN A 232 7.77 -1.44 -5.27
C ASN A 232 8.73 -1.81 -4.12
N GLY A 233 8.45 -1.27 -2.93
CA GLY A 233 9.25 -1.51 -1.73
C GLY A 233 10.53 -0.67 -1.62
N LEU A 234 10.99 -0.03 -2.70
CA LEU A 234 12.25 0.70 -2.73
C LEU A 234 12.05 2.22 -2.67
N PRO A 235 12.92 2.96 -1.96
CA PRO A 235 12.82 4.41 -1.90
C PRO A 235 13.02 5.02 -3.29
N ILE A 236 12.25 6.07 -3.60
CA ILE A 236 12.43 6.86 -4.83
C ILE A 236 13.14 8.18 -4.50
N GLU A 237 13.79 8.78 -5.50
CA GLU A 237 14.41 10.09 -5.33
C GLU A 237 13.32 11.18 -5.20
N THR A 238 13.51 12.08 -4.23
CA THR A 238 12.50 13.09 -3.89
C THR A 238 13.12 14.44 -3.64
N GLU A 239 12.34 15.49 -3.92
CA GLU A 239 12.66 16.87 -3.56
C GLU A 239 11.68 17.41 -2.51
N ASN A 240 12.21 18.26 -1.63
CA ASN A 240 11.46 18.91 -0.57
C ASN A 240 10.67 20.11 -1.11
N LEU A 241 9.35 20.10 -0.95
CA LEU A 241 8.49 21.23 -1.31
C LEU A 241 8.28 22.19 -0.15
N SER A 242 8.03 21.62 1.03
CA SER A 242 7.78 22.40 2.24
C SER A 242 8.34 21.69 3.45
N VAL A 243 9.52 22.14 3.89
CA VAL A 243 10.19 21.69 5.10
C VAL A 243 9.81 22.62 6.25
N GLY A 244 9.44 22.05 7.41
CA GLY A 244 9.20 22.80 8.64
C GLY A 244 7.74 23.13 8.99
N ASN A 245 6.75 22.66 8.21
CA ASN A 245 5.32 22.86 8.50
C ASN A 245 4.72 21.79 9.43
N TRP A 246 5.51 21.31 10.40
CA TRP A 246 5.13 20.23 11.29
C TRP A 246 4.81 20.69 12.71
N ASP A 247 5.06 21.96 13.03
CA ASP A 247 4.88 22.55 14.36
C ASP A 247 5.56 21.73 15.48
N LEU A 248 6.75 21.16 15.23
CA LEU A 248 7.45 20.27 16.18
C LEU A 248 7.78 20.98 17.50
N THR A 249 7.81 20.18 18.57
CA THR A 249 8.12 20.56 19.94
C THR A 249 9.45 19.94 20.40
N GLU A 250 9.84 20.17 21.66
CA GLU A 250 11.02 19.52 22.26
C GLU A 250 10.73 18.07 22.71
N GLY A 251 9.45 17.70 22.83
CA GLY A 251 9.02 16.36 23.27
C GLY A 251 8.59 15.47 22.10
N ILE A 252 8.00 14.32 22.43
CA ILE A 252 7.43 13.43 21.42
C ILE A 252 6.19 14.10 20.81
N ASP A 253 6.18 14.22 19.49
CA ASP A 253 5.09 14.82 18.74
C ASP A 253 4.14 13.78 18.16
N TYR A 254 2.85 14.04 18.36
CA TYR A 254 1.75 13.20 17.89
C TYR A 254 0.86 13.98 16.92
N THR A 255 0.11 13.25 16.11
CA THR A 255 -1.04 13.81 15.39
C THR A 255 -2.11 14.31 16.36
N SER A 256 -3.08 15.08 15.86
CA SER A 256 -4.29 15.46 16.60
C SER A 256 -4.92 14.29 17.37
N ASN A 257 -5.51 14.61 18.53
CA ASN A 257 -6.29 13.65 19.33
C ASN A 257 -7.63 13.27 18.71
N GLU A 258 -8.05 13.99 17.67
CA GLU A 258 -9.29 13.79 16.94
C GLU A 258 -9.15 12.71 15.87
N SER A 259 -10.16 11.87 15.71
CA SER A 259 -10.24 10.89 14.62
C SER A 259 -10.17 11.59 13.25
N ALA A 260 -9.63 10.91 12.24
CA ALA A 260 -9.59 11.45 10.87
C ALA A 260 -11.01 11.72 10.33
N GLY A 261 -11.17 12.73 9.48
CA GLY A 261 -12.48 13.18 9.00
C GLY A 261 -13.12 12.27 7.95
N GLY A 262 -12.35 11.35 7.38
CA GLY A 262 -12.75 10.54 6.23
C GLY A 262 -11.56 9.93 5.48
N ILE A 263 -11.88 9.20 4.43
CA ILE A 263 -10.95 8.58 3.48
C ILE A 263 -11.34 8.99 2.07
N LYS A 264 -10.38 9.43 1.26
CA LYS A 264 -10.56 9.69 -0.16
C LYS A 264 -9.74 8.73 -1.03
N ILE A 265 -10.36 8.20 -2.07
CA ILE A 265 -9.74 7.24 -3.01
C ILE A 265 -10.17 7.61 -4.43
N GLY A 266 -9.20 7.78 -5.33
CA GLY A 266 -9.48 8.03 -6.76
C GLY A 266 -10.03 9.42 -7.12
N GLY A 267 -10.09 10.36 -6.16
CA GLY A 267 -10.60 11.72 -6.33
C GLY A 267 -10.52 12.54 -5.03
N SER A 268 -10.87 13.83 -5.09
CA SER A 268 -10.74 14.73 -3.93
C SER A 268 -11.89 14.65 -2.91
N PHE A 269 -13.11 14.29 -3.33
CA PHE A 269 -14.35 14.49 -2.55
C PHE A 269 -15.06 13.19 -2.17
N PRO A 270 -14.78 12.63 -0.99
CA PRO A 270 -15.39 11.36 -0.56
C PRO A 270 -16.83 11.48 -0.03
N ASP A 271 -17.34 12.70 0.16
CA ASP A 271 -18.79 12.97 0.35
C ASP A 271 -19.58 12.97 -0.97
N ASN A 272 -18.89 12.87 -2.11
CA ASN A 272 -19.46 12.94 -3.44
C ASN A 272 -20.22 14.24 -3.71
N SER A 273 -19.80 15.38 -3.15
CA SER A 273 -20.47 16.67 -3.39
C SER A 273 -20.04 17.38 -4.68
N GLN A 274 -18.85 17.08 -5.19
CA GLN A 274 -18.31 17.63 -6.44
C GLN A 274 -17.18 16.76 -7.01
N GLU A 275 -16.82 16.98 -8.28
CA GLU A 275 -15.72 16.28 -8.95
C GLU A 275 -14.45 17.11 -9.05
N ARG A 276 -13.35 16.44 -8.72
CA ARG A 276 -12.01 17.02 -8.80
C ARG A 276 -10.94 15.94 -8.71
N ASN A 277 -9.89 16.14 -9.51
CA ASN A 277 -8.69 15.31 -9.53
C ASN A 277 -9.00 13.80 -9.66
N PRO A 278 -9.88 13.35 -10.60
CA PRO A 278 -10.15 11.93 -10.76
C PRO A 278 -8.90 11.19 -11.23
N PHE A 279 -8.68 9.99 -10.68
CA PHE A 279 -7.66 9.07 -11.17
C PHE A 279 -8.28 8.05 -12.11
N ASN A 280 -7.88 8.07 -13.38
CA ASN A 280 -8.27 7.06 -14.36
C ASN A 280 -7.37 5.84 -14.20
N GLY A 281 -7.83 4.83 -13.44
CA GLY A 281 -6.97 3.73 -13.08
C GLY A 281 -7.65 2.60 -12.31
N LEU A 282 -6.86 1.59 -12.00
CA LEU A 282 -7.21 0.53 -11.06
C LEU A 282 -6.44 0.73 -9.75
N ILE A 283 -7.08 0.41 -8.64
CA ILE A 283 -6.54 0.50 -7.28
C ILE A 283 -6.78 -0.83 -6.58
N ASP A 284 -5.77 -1.34 -5.87
CA ASP A 284 -5.86 -2.59 -5.12
C ASP A 284 -5.07 -2.51 -3.80
N GLU A 285 -5.45 -3.32 -2.80
CA GLU A 285 -4.77 -3.48 -1.50
C GLU A 285 -4.40 -2.17 -0.77
N LEU A 286 -5.35 -1.26 -0.60
CA LEU A 286 -5.08 -0.02 0.14
C LEU A 286 -4.91 -0.28 1.63
N MET A 287 -3.78 0.12 2.20
CA MET A 287 -3.49 -0.03 3.63
C MET A 287 -3.07 1.29 4.27
N ALA A 288 -3.63 1.58 5.44
CA ALA A 288 -3.19 2.66 6.31
C ALA A 288 -2.67 2.09 7.64
N PHE A 289 -1.42 2.39 7.96
CA PHE A 289 -0.77 2.01 9.21
C PHE A 289 -0.69 3.20 10.16
N ASN A 290 -0.85 2.93 11.46
CA ASN A 290 -0.74 3.91 12.54
C ASN A 290 0.70 4.11 13.05
N GLN A 291 1.68 3.80 12.21
CA GLN A 291 3.09 4.02 12.45
C GLN A 291 3.77 4.48 11.17
N TRP A 292 4.89 5.18 11.33
CA TRP A 292 5.83 5.35 10.23
C TRP A 292 6.52 4.01 9.98
N LEU A 293 6.66 3.62 8.72
CA LEU A 293 7.36 2.38 8.35
C LEU A 293 8.79 2.72 7.92
N THR A 294 9.74 1.89 8.36
CA THR A 294 11.13 1.98 7.90
C THR A 294 11.24 1.47 6.45
N PRO A 295 12.30 1.82 5.71
CA PRO A 295 12.55 1.25 4.38
C PRO A 295 12.48 -0.29 4.36
N ASP A 296 13.05 -0.95 5.36
CA ASP A 296 13.05 -2.41 5.44
C ASP A 296 11.65 -3.00 5.63
N LEU A 297 10.79 -2.35 6.42
CA LEU A 297 9.39 -2.78 6.61
C LEU A 297 8.55 -2.54 5.35
N VAL A 298 8.79 -1.44 4.64
CA VAL A 298 8.12 -1.16 3.35
C VAL A 298 8.53 -2.19 2.30
N LEU A 299 9.82 -2.49 2.20
CA LEU A 299 10.33 -3.53 1.30
C LEU A 299 9.76 -4.90 1.66
N ALA A 300 9.85 -5.32 2.92
CA ALA A 300 9.33 -6.61 3.35
C ALA A 300 7.82 -6.75 3.12
N GLN A 301 7.04 -5.66 3.26
CA GLN A 301 5.60 -5.68 3.02
C GLN A 301 5.32 -5.87 1.53
N TYR A 302 6.04 -5.15 0.67
CA TYR A 302 5.95 -5.32 -0.77
C TYR A 302 6.33 -6.74 -1.19
N GLN A 303 7.44 -7.28 -0.68
CA GLN A 303 7.93 -8.62 -1.03
C GLN A 303 6.93 -9.71 -0.65
N LEU A 304 6.26 -9.58 0.51
CA LEU A 304 5.21 -10.50 0.95
C LEU A 304 4.07 -10.64 -0.08
N VAL A 305 3.63 -9.52 -0.67
CA VAL A 305 2.44 -9.48 -1.54
C VAL A 305 2.77 -9.48 -3.03
N SER A 306 3.96 -9.06 -3.44
CA SER A 306 4.30 -9.06 -4.87
C SER A 306 4.67 -10.46 -5.38
N GLY A 307 5.06 -11.37 -4.49
CA GLY A 307 6.00 -12.45 -4.83
C GLY A 307 7.31 -11.79 -5.25
N LEU A 308 8.45 -12.23 -4.72
CA LEU A 308 9.68 -11.52 -5.12
C LEU A 308 9.88 -11.67 -6.63
N PRO A 309 10.28 -10.61 -7.37
CA PRO A 309 10.56 -10.73 -8.79
C PRO A 309 11.75 -11.67 -9.05
N GLY A 310 11.55 -12.98 -9.04
CA GLY A 310 12.64 -13.95 -8.97
C GLY A 310 12.39 -15.09 -8.00
N ASP A 311 11.42 -14.97 -7.08
CA ASP A 311 10.82 -16.06 -6.32
C ASP A 311 9.99 -16.91 -7.28
N LEU A 312 10.63 -17.95 -7.80
CA LEU A 312 10.07 -18.86 -8.78
C LEU A 312 9.53 -20.13 -8.13
N ASP A 313 10.01 -20.48 -6.94
CA ASP A 313 9.52 -21.65 -6.23
C ASP A 313 8.35 -21.35 -5.28
N GLY A 314 8.04 -20.07 -5.08
CA GLY A 314 6.86 -19.54 -4.40
C GLY A 314 6.96 -19.64 -2.89
N ASP A 315 8.18 -19.67 -2.34
CA ASP A 315 8.41 -19.75 -0.89
C ASP A 315 8.59 -18.38 -0.21
N HIS A 316 8.48 -17.31 -1.00
CA HIS A 316 8.52 -15.91 -0.59
C HIS A 316 9.90 -15.44 -0.12
N ASP A 317 10.98 -16.08 -0.55
CA ASP A 317 12.33 -15.50 -0.57
C ASP A 317 12.96 -15.50 -1.99
N VAL A 318 14.12 -14.84 -2.17
CA VAL A 318 14.90 -14.94 -3.42
C VAL A 318 16.23 -15.53 -3.06
N ASP A 319 16.40 -16.82 -3.31
CA ASP A 319 17.58 -17.54 -2.84
C ASP A 319 18.18 -18.49 -3.89
N GLY A 320 18.97 -19.46 -3.42
CA GLY A 320 19.60 -20.45 -4.28
C GLY A 320 18.60 -21.40 -4.95
N ALA A 321 17.43 -21.64 -4.35
CA ALA A 321 16.37 -22.48 -4.89
C ALA A 321 15.73 -21.85 -6.13
N ASP A 322 15.48 -20.54 -6.09
CA ASP A 322 15.03 -19.77 -7.25
C ASP A 322 16.05 -19.75 -8.36
N PHE A 323 17.31 -19.48 -8.02
CA PHE A 323 18.40 -19.52 -8.97
C PHE A 323 18.49 -20.89 -9.66
N LEU A 324 18.36 -21.97 -8.89
CA LEU A 324 18.31 -23.34 -9.41
C LEU A 324 17.10 -23.58 -10.31
N GLN A 325 15.94 -22.99 -9.99
CA GLN A 325 14.75 -23.07 -10.83
C GLN A 325 14.95 -22.32 -12.16
N ILE A 326 15.51 -21.10 -12.14
CA ILE A 326 15.86 -20.34 -13.35
C ILE A 326 16.80 -21.12 -14.25
N GLN A 327 17.85 -21.72 -13.68
CA GLN A 327 18.80 -22.53 -14.45
C GLN A 327 18.11 -23.70 -15.18
N ARG A 328 17.06 -24.27 -14.59
CA ARG A 328 16.36 -25.44 -15.13
C ARG A 328 15.28 -25.08 -16.15
N SER A 329 14.48 -24.05 -15.88
CA SER A 329 13.30 -23.73 -16.69
C SER A 329 13.49 -22.56 -17.64
N SER A 330 14.31 -21.57 -17.26
CA SER A 330 14.35 -20.26 -17.90
C SER A 330 15.76 -19.66 -17.92
N PRO A 331 16.80 -20.36 -18.44
CA PRO A 331 18.19 -19.93 -18.32
C PRO A 331 18.52 -18.60 -19.01
N HIS A 332 17.65 -18.13 -19.91
CA HIS A 332 17.78 -16.81 -20.55
C HIS A 332 17.52 -15.64 -19.57
N LEU A 333 16.94 -15.89 -18.40
CA LEU A 333 16.70 -14.88 -17.35
C LEU A 333 17.86 -14.77 -16.34
N LEU A 334 18.90 -15.58 -16.47
CA LEU A 334 20.03 -15.60 -15.52
C LEU A 334 20.78 -14.26 -15.47
N SER A 335 20.94 -13.58 -16.60
CA SER A 335 21.63 -12.29 -16.63
C SER A 335 20.87 -11.20 -15.88
N SER A 336 19.55 -11.09 -16.11
CA SER A 336 18.70 -10.13 -15.40
C SER A 336 18.59 -10.46 -13.91
N TRP A 337 18.50 -11.76 -13.56
CA TRP A 337 18.47 -12.17 -12.17
C TRP A 337 19.80 -11.86 -11.46
N GLN A 338 20.93 -12.09 -12.11
CA GLN A 338 22.25 -11.79 -11.55
C GLN A 338 22.51 -10.28 -11.43
N GLU A 339 22.00 -9.46 -12.36
CA GLU A 339 22.04 -8.00 -12.23
C GLU A 339 21.23 -7.49 -11.04
N GLN A 340 20.10 -8.14 -10.74
CA GLN A 340 19.18 -7.72 -9.69
C GLN A 340 19.52 -8.28 -8.30
N TYR A 341 20.01 -9.52 -8.21
CA TYR A 341 20.21 -10.27 -6.96
C TYR A 341 21.63 -10.81 -6.78
N GLY A 342 22.46 -10.78 -7.82
CA GLY A 342 23.80 -11.39 -7.80
C GLY A 342 24.90 -10.50 -7.22
N ILE A 343 24.60 -9.24 -6.87
CA ILE A 343 25.52 -8.37 -6.15
C ILE A 343 25.29 -8.58 -4.67
N GLY A 344 25.99 -9.55 -4.09
CA GLY A 344 26.12 -9.64 -2.64
C GLY A 344 26.60 -8.30 -2.10
N ILE A 345 25.90 -7.75 -1.11
CA ILE A 345 26.38 -6.62 -0.33
C ILE A 345 27.81 -6.93 0.09
N GLU A 346 28.79 -6.23 -0.48
CA GLU A 346 30.12 -6.22 0.13
C GLU A 346 29.91 -5.73 1.55
N PRO A 347 30.38 -6.48 2.57
CA PRO A 347 30.34 -5.96 3.92
C PRO A 347 31.21 -4.69 3.91
N GLN A 348 30.57 -3.51 4.03
CA GLN A 348 31.30 -2.33 4.44
C GLN A 348 31.97 -2.69 5.76
N ALA A 349 33.30 -2.76 5.72
CA ALA A 349 34.13 -3.00 6.88
C ALA A 349 33.98 -1.83 7.85
N SER A 350 32.93 -1.86 8.67
CA SER A 350 32.92 -1.16 9.93
C SER A 350 33.78 -1.98 10.87
N ALA A 351 35.00 -1.50 11.09
CA ALA A 351 35.90 -2.05 12.09
C ALA A 351 35.27 -1.87 13.49
N THR A 352 34.55 -2.87 13.98
CA THR A 352 34.39 -3.12 15.41
C THR A 352 34.09 -4.60 15.64
N ASN A 353 35.00 -5.25 16.37
CA ASN A 353 34.93 -6.64 16.81
C ASN A 353 33.60 -6.98 17.48
N VAL A 354 32.81 -7.88 16.86
CA VAL A 354 32.11 -8.98 17.55
C VAL A 354 32.05 -10.15 16.56
N GLN A 355 32.71 -11.26 16.89
CA GLN A 355 32.48 -12.55 16.24
C GLN A 355 31.09 -13.03 16.65
N ASP A 356 30.15 -13.15 15.71
CA ASP A 356 29.14 -14.20 15.74
C ASP A 356 28.61 -14.47 14.34
N SER A 357 28.46 -15.76 14.06
CA SER A 357 28.37 -16.40 12.75
C SER A 357 26.95 -16.46 12.19
N LEU A 358 26.73 -15.92 10.99
CA LEU A 358 25.60 -16.25 10.11
C LEU A 358 26.05 -16.42 8.65
N ALA A 359 27.10 -17.23 8.44
CA ALA A 359 27.43 -17.75 7.12
C ALA A 359 26.73 -19.10 6.94
N ALA A 360 26.05 -19.26 5.81
CA ALA A 360 25.45 -20.52 5.39
C ALA A 360 26.48 -21.67 5.44
N PRO A 361 26.14 -22.85 5.97
CA PRO A 361 27.09 -23.96 6.00
C PRO A 361 27.26 -24.52 4.58
N GLU A 362 28.44 -24.31 3.98
CA GLU A 362 28.83 -25.07 2.80
C GLU A 362 28.88 -26.57 3.14
N PRO A 363 28.44 -27.47 2.23
CA PRO A 363 28.60 -28.89 2.43
C PRO A 363 30.09 -29.24 2.42
N SER A 364 30.65 -29.50 3.61
CA SER A 364 32.03 -29.97 3.74
C SER A 364 32.26 -31.23 2.89
N GLY A 365 33.35 -31.25 2.12
CA GLY A 365 33.74 -32.30 1.17
C GLY A 365 34.04 -33.69 1.77
N ILE A 366 33.49 -34.01 2.95
CA ILE A 366 33.67 -35.29 3.65
C ILE A 366 32.62 -36.33 3.19
N CYS A 367 31.48 -35.90 2.62
CA CYS A 367 30.42 -36.81 2.16
C CYS A 367 30.69 -37.53 0.83
N LEU A 368 31.76 -37.20 0.09
CA LEU A 368 32.10 -37.87 -1.19
C LEU A 368 33.12 -39.01 -1.07
N ALA A 369 33.64 -39.30 0.14
CA ALA A 369 34.69 -40.31 0.33
C ALA A 369 34.18 -41.71 0.77
N PHE A 370 32.89 -41.89 1.05
CA PHE A 370 32.37 -43.18 1.57
C PHE A 370 31.67 -44.08 0.54
N LEU A 371 31.61 -43.70 -0.75
CA LEU A 371 30.96 -44.50 -1.79
C LEU A 371 31.91 -45.35 -2.65
N ALA A 372 33.16 -45.59 -2.20
CA ALA A 372 34.16 -46.33 -2.96
C ALA A 372 34.95 -47.37 -2.13
N MET A 373 34.30 -48.13 -1.24
CA MET A 373 34.88 -49.35 -0.66
C MET A 373 33.82 -50.41 -0.33
N LEU A 374 33.20 -51.02 -1.35
CA LEU A 374 32.52 -52.31 -1.20
C LEU A 374 32.74 -53.14 -2.49
N ILE A 375 33.93 -53.74 -2.60
CA ILE A 375 34.17 -54.88 -3.48
C ILE A 375 34.06 -56.14 -2.60
N PRO A 376 33.12 -57.06 -2.86
CA PRO A 376 33.07 -58.33 -2.14
C PRO A 376 34.10 -59.31 -2.73
N ILE A 377 34.98 -59.82 -1.88
CA ILE A 377 35.80 -61.01 -2.16
C ILE A 377 34.86 -62.22 -2.06
N ALA A 378 34.57 -62.85 -3.19
CA ALA A 378 34.00 -64.18 -3.25
C ALA A 378 35.12 -65.22 -3.08
N VAL A 379 35.02 -66.06 -2.05
CA VAL A 379 35.75 -67.35 -1.97
C VAL A 379 34.72 -68.46 -1.83
N GLY A 380 34.79 -69.45 -2.71
CA GLY A 380 34.15 -70.75 -2.47
C GLY A 380 33.86 -71.61 -3.69
N ARG A 381 34.89 -72.15 -4.35
CA ARG A 381 35.15 -73.61 -4.42
C ARG A 381 36.44 -73.91 -5.17
#